data_AF-A0AAZ3S588-F1
#
_entry.id   AF-A0AAZ3S588-F1
#
_cell.length_a   1.000
_cell.length_b   1.000
_cell.length_c   1.000
_cell.angle_alpha   90.00
_cell.angle_beta   90.00
_cell.angle_gamma   90.00
#
_symmetry.space_group_name_H-M   'P 1'
#
loop_
_entity.id
_entity.type
_entity.pdbx_description
1 polymer ?
#
loop_
_entity_poly.entity_id
_entity_poly.type
_entity_poly.pdbx_seq_one_letter_code
_entity_poly.pdbx_strand_id
1 'polypeptide(L)'
;MKFADDRTVDRQNTNNDETAYREEVRDLAGWCQNNNLSLNFTKTKEMIVDYRKRRTEHTPILIDGAVVEQVESFKFLGVHITNKLEWSKHTKTVVKRARQSIFPLRKLDRFVMGPQILKMFYSCDIESILTGCITAWYGNCSASDRKALQRVVRMAQYITGAKLPAFQDLYTRRCQRKALKMVKNPSHPCGLWSLCYQNKSNVFI
;
A
#
# COMPACT_ATOMS: atom_id res chain seq x y z
N MET A 1 -8.33 -10.88 3.32
CA MET A 1 -6.90 -11.10 2.97
C MET A 1 -6.15 -11.66 4.17
N LYS A 2 -5.23 -12.62 4.02
CA LYS A 2 -4.42 -13.15 5.13
C LYS A 2 -2.93 -13.01 4.79
N PHE A 3 -2.13 -12.49 5.71
CA PHE A 3 -0.68 -12.45 5.60
C PHE A 3 -0.06 -12.82 6.96
N ALA A 4 0.64 -13.96 7.01
CA ALA A 4 1.10 -14.55 8.28
C ALA A 4 -0.06 -14.61 9.30
N ASP A 5 0.09 -13.90 10.42
CA ASP A 5 -0.89 -13.83 11.50
C ASP A 5 -1.92 -12.69 11.31
N ASP A 6 -1.64 -11.75 10.39
CA ASP A 6 -2.54 -10.64 10.10
C ASP A 6 -3.67 -11.10 9.17
N ARG A 7 -4.91 -11.01 9.65
CA ARG A 7 -6.13 -11.20 8.86
C ARG A 7 -6.86 -9.88 8.69
N THR A 8 -7.10 -9.51 7.45
CA THR A 8 -7.90 -8.33 7.08
C THR A 8 -9.24 -8.79 6.54
N VAL A 9 -10.32 -8.33 7.17
CA VAL A 9 -11.68 -8.42 6.67
C VAL A 9 -12.02 -7.07 6.06
N ASP A 10 -12.45 -7.07 4.80
CA ASP A 10 -12.87 -5.88 4.08
C ASP A 10 -14.22 -6.18 3.47
N ARG A 11 -15.17 -5.24 3.63
CA ARG A 11 -16.53 -5.39 3.12
C ARG A 11 -17.05 -4.04 2.65
N GLN A 12 -17.64 -4.05 1.46
CA GLN A 12 -18.36 -2.89 0.96
C GLN A 12 -19.78 -2.90 1.54
N ASN A 13 -20.13 -1.84 2.28
CA ASN A 13 -21.49 -1.68 2.81
C ASN A 13 -22.36 -0.93 1.79
N THR A 14 -23.42 -1.58 1.31
CA THR A 14 -24.49 -0.95 0.52
C THR A 14 -25.61 -0.48 1.46
N ASN A 15 -26.24 0.66 1.14
CA ASN A 15 -27.42 1.18 1.86
C ASN A 15 -27.26 1.49 3.36
N ASN A 16 -26.03 1.76 3.84
CA ASN A 16 -25.74 2.02 5.25
C ASN A 16 -26.07 0.85 6.20
N ASP A 17 -26.19 -0.36 5.66
CA ASP A 17 -26.38 -1.55 6.45
C ASP A 17 -25.02 -2.13 6.87
N GLU A 18 -24.72 -2.01 8.16
CA GLU A 18 -23.50 -2.55 8.77
C GLU A 18 -23.70 -3.96 9.33
N THR A 19 -24.92 -4.49 9.32
CA THR A 19 -25.25 -5.78 9.97
C THR A 19 -24.44 -6.92 9.41
N ALA A 20 -24.35 -7.02 8.09
CA ALA A 20 -23.62 -8.10 7.42
C ALA A 20 -22.11 -8.08 7.70
N TYR A 21 -21.52 -6.90 7.85
CA TYR A 21 -20.11 -6.77 8.27
C TYR A 21 -19.93 -7.20 9.73
N ARG A 22 -20.85 -6.80 10.62
CA ARG A 22 -20.82 -7.19 12.04
C ARG A 22 -20.99 -8.69 12.23
N GLU A 23 -21.87 -9.31 11.46
CA GLU A 23 -22.05 -10.76 11.45
C GLU A 23 -20.77 -11.47 11.01
N GLU A 24 -20.13 -11.01 9.93
CA GLU A 24 -18.86 -11.60 9.48
C GLU A 24 -17.72 -11.46 10.51
N VAL A 25 -17.65 -10.31 11.21
CA VAL A 25 -16.69 -10.12 12.31
C VAL A 25 -17.00 -11.05 13.48
N ARG A 26 -18.28 -11.25 13.81
CA ARG A 26 -18.72 -12.17 14.88
C ARG A 26 -18.42 -13.62 14.52
N ASP A 27 -18.70 -14.04 13.29
CA ASP A 27 -18.42 -15.38 12.80
C ASP A 27 -16.91 -15.66 12.80
N LEU A 28 -16.11 -14.66 12.42
CA LEU A 28 -14.66 -14.76 12.51
C LEU A 28 -14.18 -14.91 13.96
N ALA A 29 -14.74 -14.14 14.89
CA ALA A 29 -14.41 -14.24 16.31
C ALA A 29 -14.78 -15.62 16.88
N GLY A 30 -15.98 -16.12 16.56
CA GLY A 30 -16.42 -17.46 16.94
C GLY A 30 -15.55 -18.57 16.33
N TRP A 31 -15.15 -18.42 15.06
CA TRP A 31 -14.22 -19.36 14.43
C TRP A 31 -12.85 -19.34 15.12
N CYS A 32 -12.32 -18.17 15.49
CA CYS A 32 -11.07 -18.08 16.24
C CYS A 32 -11.16 -18.80 17.59
N GLN A 33 -12.23 -18.58 18.36
CA GLN A 33 -12.46 -19.25 19.64
C GLN A 33 -12.54 -20.77 19.47
N ASN A 34 -13.32 -21.24 18.49
CA ASN A 34 -13.47 -22.68 18.19
C ASN A 34 -12.16 -23.35 17.72
N ASN A 35 -11.20 -22.57 17.22
CA ASN A 35 -9.90 -23.06 16.77
C ASN A 35 -8.77 -22.75 17.77
N ASN A 36 -9.10 -22.43 19.04
CA ASN A 36 -8.13 -22.10 20.09
C ASN A 36 -7.19 -20.93 19.73
N LEU A 37 -7.68 -19.97 18.95
CA LEU A 37 -6.98 -18.74 18.59
C LEU A 37 -7.49 -17.57 19.43
N SER A 38 -6.60 -16.93 20.18
CA SER A 38 -6.92 -15.69 20.89
C SER A 38 -6.79 -14.49 19.96
N LEU A 39 -7.87 -13.74 19.77
CA LEU A 39 -7.81 -12.44 19.10
C LEU A 39 -7.14 -11.41 20.01
N ASN A 40 -6.22 -10.62 19.46
CA ASN A 40 -5.56 -9.54 20.19
C ASN A 40 -6.30 -8.22 19.91
N PHE A 41 -7.31 -7.91 20.73
CA PHE A 41 -8.15 -6.71 20.56
C PHE A 41 -7.35 -5.41 20.57
N THR A 42 -6.26 -5.35 21.34
CA THR A 42 -5.36 -4.19 21.39
C THR A 42 -4.63 -3.97 20.06
N LYS A 43 -4.42 -5.02 19.25
CA LYS A 43 -3.81 -4.91 17.92
C LYS A 43 -4.84 -4.78 16.80
N THR A 44 -6.06 -5.29 16.99
CA THR A 44 -7.15 -5.12 16.04
C THR A 44 -7.54 -3.65 15.94
N LYS A 45 -7.60 -3.13 14.71
CA LYS A 45 -8.02 -1.77 14.40
C LYS A 45 -9.13 -1.81 13.37
N GLU A 46 -10.12 -0.96 13.55
CA GLU A 46 -11.14 -0.72 12.54
C GLU A 46 -10.77 0.55 11.76
N MET A 47 -10.84 0.51 10.44
CA MET A 47 -10.70 1.69 9.60
C MET A 47 -11.90 1.78 8.67
N ILE A 48 -12.67 2.86 8.81
CA ILE A 48 -13.85 3.10 7.97
C ILE A 48 -13.49 4.10 6.89
N VAL A 49 -13.69 3.71 5.63
CA VAL A 49 -13.49 4.56 4.46
C VAL A 49 -14.86 5.02 3.97
N ASP A 50 -15.25 6.25 4.33
CA ASP A 50 -16.56 6.82 3.97
C ASP A 50 -16.42 8.10 3.12
N TYR A 51 -16.88 8.01 1.86
CA TYR A 51 -16.90 9.11 0.89
C TYR A 51 -18.28 9.77 0.73
N ARG A 52 -19.27 9.40 1.56
CA ARG A 52 -20.62 10.00 1.48
C ARG A 52 -20.58 11.47 1.88
N LYS A 53 -21.37 12.29 1.17
CA LYS A 53 -21.51 13.73 1.46
C LYS A 53 -22.15 14.00 2.83
N ARG A 54 -23.07 13.14 3.25
CA ARG A 54 -23.67 13.15 4.59
C ARG A 54 -23.14 11.93 5.32
N ARG A 55 -22.28 12.18 6.31
CA ARG A 55 -21.73 11.12 7.15
C ARG A 55 -22.73 10.75 8.23
N THR A 56 -22.92 9.47 8.42
CA THR A 56 -23.60 8.93 9.60
C THR A 56 -22.54 8.53 10.61
N GLU A 57 -22.81 8.71 11.91
CA GLU A 57 -21.94 8.14 12.93
C GLU A 57 -21.96 6.62 12.82
N HIS A 58 -20.77 6.03 12.81
CA HIS A 58 -20.61 4.58 12.79
C HIS A 58 -20.59 4.08 14.22
N THR A 59 -21.42 3.09 14.52
CA THR A 59 -21.47 2.52 15.87
C THR A 59 -20.23 1.62 16.06
N PRO A 60 -19.43 1.79 17.14
CA PRO A 60 -18.21 1.01 17.33
C PRO A 60 -18.47 -0.50 17.33
N ILE A 61 -17.52 -1.28 16.78
CA ILE A 61 -17.56 -2.74 16.87
C ILE A 61 -17.18 -3.18 18.29
N LEU A 62 -17.96 -4.11 18.85
CA LEU A 62 -17.59 -4.86 20.03
C LEU A 62 -17.20 -6.28 19.65
N ILE A 63 -16.02 -6.72 20.09
CA ILE A 63 -15.58 -8.11 19.99
C ILE A 63 -15.25 -8.59 21.41
N ASP A 64 -15.90 -9.68 21.84
CA ASP A 64 -15.79 -10.23 23.21
C ASP A 64 -15.97 -9.18 24.33
N GLY A 65 -16.89 -8.23 24.11
CA GLY A 65 -17.20 -7.15 25.06
C GLY A 65 -16.22 -5.97 25.06
N ALA A 66 -15.13 -6.03 24.29
CA ALA A 66 -14.18 -4.94 24.13
C ALA A 66 -14.47 -4.12 22.87
N VAL A 67 -14.41 -2.79 22.98
CA VAL A 67 -14.54 -1.87 21.85
C VAL A 67 -13.26 -1.89 21.01
N VAL A 68 -13.40 -2.13 19.71
CA VAL A 68 -12.26 -2.06 18.77
C VAL A 68 -11.90 -0.59 18.52
N GLU A 69 -10.60 -0.28 18.56
CA GLU A 69 -10.13 1.07 18.27
C GLU A 69 -10.34 1.41 16.78
N GLN A 70 -11.10 2.47 16.53
CA GLN A 70 -11.24 3.06 15.20
C GLN A 70 -10.07 4.00 14.91
N VAL A 71 -9.42 3.81 13.77
CA VAL A 71 -8.24 4.60 13.37
C VAL A 71 -8.43 5.27 12.02
N GLU A 72 -7.94 6.51 11.91
CA GLU A 72 -7.92 7.22 10.63
C GLU A 72 -6.78 6.78 9.71
N SER A 73 -5.75 6.15 10.27
CA SER A 73 -4.61 5.69 9.50
C SER A 73 -3.90 4.52 10.17
N PHE A 74 -3.54 3.54 9.35
CA PHE A 74 -2.93 2.29 9.78
C PHE A 74 -1.79 1.92 8.84
N LYS A 75 -0.73 1.31 9.39
CA LYS A 75 0.41 0.85 8.60
C LYS A 75 0.26 -0.64 8.34
N PHE A 76 -0.16 -1.00 7.13
CA PHE A 76 -0.32 -2.37 6.69
C PHE A 76 0.82 -2.78 5.76
N LEU A 77 1.57 -3.83 6.13
CA LEU A 77 2.69 -4.38 5.33
C LEU A 77 3.71 -3.32 4.85
N GLY A 78 3.96 -2.30 5.68
CA GLY A 78 4.90 -1.22 5.36
C GLY A 78 4.29 -0.01 4.63
N VAL A 79 3.02 -0.06 4.25
CA VAL A 79 2.29 1.03 3.59
C VAL A 79 1.33 1.70 4.56
N HIS A 80 1.36 3.03 4.64
CA HIS A 80 0.36 3.77 5.42
C HIS A 80 -0.90 3.98 4.60
N ILE A 81 -1.98 3.36 5.05
CA ILE A 81 -3.33 3.55 4.51
C ILE A 81 -4.04 4.57 5.40
N THR A 82 -4.85 5.43 4.79
CA THR A 82 -5.68 6.42 5.49
C THR A 82 -7.14 6.19 5.14
N ASN A 83 -8.06 6.57 6.02
CA ASN A 83 -9.50 6.48 5.81
C ASN A 83 -10.00 7.30 4.61
N LYS A 84 -9.20 8.27 4.14
CA LYS A 84 -9.46 9.05 2.92
C LYS A 84 -8.77 8.48 1.68
N LEU A 85 -8.02 7.38 1.82
CA LEU A 85 -7.11 6.80 0.81
C LEU A 85 -6.15 7.83 0.20
N GLU A 86 -5.75 8.81 1.02
CA GLU A 86 -4.71 9.78 0.72
C GLU A 86 -3.33 9.19 1.04
N TRP A 87 -2.39 9.38 0.10
CA TRP A 87 -1.05 8.78 0.20
C TRP A 87 0.02 9.74 0.74
N SER A 88 -0.33 10.99 1.04
CA SER A 88 0.59 12.02 1.55
C SER A 88 1.36 11.55 2.78
N LYS A 89 0.69 10.89 3.74
CA LYS A 89 1.33 10.34 4.95
C LYS A 89 2.36 9.28 4.58
N HIS A 90 1.98 8.33 3.73
CA HIS A 90 2.89 7.30 3.23
C HIS A 90 4.08 7.89 2.49
N THR A 91 3.84 8.76 1.50
CA THR A 91 4.89 9.41 0.71
C THR A 91 5.86 10.20 1.58
N LYS A 92 5.39 10.95 2.58
CA LYS A 92 6.27 11.65 3.54
C LYS A 92 7.19 10.67 4.27
N THR A 93 6.68 9.53 4.72
CA THR A 93 7.51 8.51 5.41
C THR A 93 8.54 7.87 4.47
N VAL A 94 8.15 7.55 3.24
CA VAL A 94 9.03 6.98 2.21
C VAL A 94 10.13 7.98 1.83
N VAL A 95 9.76 9.24 1.57
CA VAL A 95 10.71 10.31 1.24
C VAL A 95 11.68 10.56 2.40
N LYS A 96 11.21 10.57 3.65
CA LYS A 96 12.06 10.73 4.83
C LYS A 96 13.12 9.62 4.90
N ARG A 97 12.71 8.36 4.78
CA ARG A 97 13.62 7.20 4.79
C ARG A 97 14.62 7.25 3.64
N ALA A 98 14.14 7.50 2.42
CA ALA A 98 15.01 7.56 1.24
C ALA A 98 16.01 8.73 1.32
N ARG A 99 15.63 9.87 1.93
CA ARG A 99 16.56 10.97 2.20
C ARG A 99 17.61 10.63 3.24
N GLN A 100 17.27 9.84 4.27
CA GLN A 100 18.26 9.37 5.23
C GLN A 100 19.33 8.51 4.53
N SER A 101 18.93 7.68 3.56
CA SER A 101 19.84 6.90 2.70
C SER A 101 20.69 7.72 1.72
N ILE A 102 20.39 9.01 1.50
CA ILE A 102 21.27 9.88 0.69
C ILE A 102 22.58 10.18 1.43
N PHE A 103 22.56 10.25 2.76
CA PHE A 103 23.76 10.52 3.55
C PHE A 103 24.86 9.44 3.37
N PRO A 104 24.58 8.13 3.54
CA PRO A 104 25.58 7.11 3.25
C PRO A 104 26.00 7.12 1.78
N LEU A 105 25.09 7.37 0.83
CA LEU A 105 25.47 7.52 -0.59
C LEU A 105 26.51 8.63 -0.81
N ARG A 106 26.34 9.80 -0.16
CA ARG A 106 27.32 10.90 -0.20
C ARG A 106 28.65 10.51 0.44
N LYS A 107 28.64 9.70 1.50
CA LYS A 107 29.87 9.20 2.11
C LYS A 107 30.62 8.29 1.14
N LEU A 108 29.92 7.37 0.47
CA LEU A 108 30.53 6.46 -0.51
C LEU A 108 31.15 7.21 -1.69
N ASP A 109 30.48 8.25 -2.18
CA ASP A 109 31.00 9.11 -3.24
C ASP A 109 32.32 9.80 -2.85
N ARG A 110 32.43 10.29 -1.60
CA ARG A 110 33.68 10.87 -1.06
C ARG A 110 34.85 9.89 -0.98
N PHE A 111 34.58 8.60 -0.85
CA PHE A 111 35.62 7.56 -0.88
C PHE A 111 36.05 7.19 -2.31
N VAL A 112 35.63 7.98 -3.31
CA VAL A 112 35.97 7.79 -4.74
C VAL A 112 35.54 6.40 -5.24
N MET A 113 34.41 5.91 -4.73
CA MET A 113 33.78 4.70 -5.24
C MET A 113 33.36 4.94 -6.69
N GLY A 114 33.69 4.00 -7.59
CA GLY A 114 33.34 4.12 -9.00
C GLY A 114 31.82 4.28 -9.22
N PRO A 115 31.37 4.95 -10.30
CA PRO A 115 29.96 5.24 -10.56
C PRO A 115 29.04 4.01 -10.54
N GLN A 116 29.57 2.83 -10.87
CA GLN A 116 28.82 1.57 -10.84
C GLN A 116 28.44 1.15 -9.43
N ILE A 117 29.33 1.33 -8.44
CA ILE A 117 29.06 0.99 -7.05
C ILE A 117 28.02 1.94 -6.47
N LEU A 118 28.12 3.24 -6.79
CA LEU A 118 27.13 4.24 -6.38
C LEU A 118 25.74 3.95 -6.97
N LYS A 119 25.70 3.54 -8.24
CA LYS A 119 24.45 3.13 -8.90
C LYS A 119 23.87 1.86 -8.27
N MET A 120 24.72 0.88 -7.93
CA MET A 120 24.30 -0.33 -7.23
C MET A 120 23.71 0.01 -5.85
N PHE A 121 24.39 0.86 -5.07
CA PHE A 121 23.87 1.34 -3.78
C PHE A 121 22.51 2.01 -3.94
N TYR A 122 22.36 2.90 -4.93
CA TYR A 122 21.08 3.53 -5.23
C TYR A 122 19.99 2.48 -5.51
N SER A 123 20.25 1.50 -6.39
CA SER A 123 19.25 0.50 -6.76
C SER A 123 18.89 -0.45 -5.61
N CYS A 124 19.84 -0.81 -4.76
CA CYS A 124 19.63 -1.74 -3.65
C CYS A 124 18.94 -1.08 -2.44
N ASP A 125 19.25 0.18 -2.12
CA ASP A 125 18.73 0.84 -0.93
C ASP A 125 17.66 1.89 -1.28
N ILE A 126 18.05 2.99 -1.92
CA ILE A 126 17.16 4.14 -2.18
C ILE A 126 16.00 3.75 -3.09
N GLU A 127 16.26 3.11 -4.24
CA GLU A 127 15.23 2.67 -5.17
C GLU A 127 14.32 1.62 -4.53
N SER A 128 14.87 0.73 -3.71
CA SER A 128 14.09 -0.28 -2.97
C SER A 128 13.10 0.36 -1.99
N ILE A 129 13.56 1.35 -1.21
CA ILE A 129 12.70 2.14 -0.32
C ILE A 129 11.59 2.86 -1.10
N LEU A 130 11.96 3.52 -2.21
CA LEU A 130 11.03 4.31 -3.00
C LEU A 130 10.02 3.44 -3.75
N THR A 131 10.41 2.24 -4.21
CA THR A 131 9.57 1.37 -5.05
C THR A 131 8.82 0.29 -4.26
N GLY A 132 8.97 0.26 -2.93
CA GLY A 132 8.22 -0.62 -2.04
C GLY A 132 6.71 -0.48 -2.22
N CYS A 133 6.05 -1.57 -2.64
CA CYS A 133 4.62 -1.62 -2.97
C CYS A 133 4.13 -0.48 -3.89
N ILE A 134 4.99 0.07 -4.75
CA ILE A 134 4.69 1.27 -5.56
C ILE A 134 3.40 1.17 -6.40
N THR A 135 3.02 -0.04 -6.83
CA THR A 135 1.79 -0.27 -7.60
C THR A 135 0.51 -0.03 -6.79
N ALA A 136 0.58 -0.02 -5.45
CA ALA A 136 -0.58 0.13 -4.58
C ALA A 136 -0.92 1.59 -4.28
N TRP A 137 0.06 2.50 -4.29
CA TRP A 137 -0.13 3.85 -3.76
C TRP A 137 0.23 4.98 -4.74
N TYR A 138 1.21 4.76 -5.63
CA TYR A 138 1.73 5.86 -6.45
C TYR A 138 0.72 6.40 -7.48
N GLY A 139 -0.17 5.55 -7.98
CA GLY A 139 -1.20 5.92 -8.95
C GLY A 139 -2.11 7.05 -8.46
N ASN A 140 -2.38 7.09 -7.15
CA ASN A 140 -3.27 8.08 -6.52
C ASN A 140 -2.51 9.15 -5.71
N CYS A 141 -1.19 9.29 -5.90
CA CYS A 141 -0.42 10.36 -5.28
C CYS A 141 -0.72 11.73 -5.90
N SER A 142 -0.73 12.77 -5.06
CA SER A 142 -0.84 14.17 -5.50
C SER A 142 0.36 14.61 -6.35
N ALA A 143 0.20 15.69 -7.10
CA ALA A 143 1.30 16.27 -7.88
C ALA A 143 2.48 16.70 -6.99
N SER A 144 2.21 17.22 -5.77
CA SER A 144 3.22 17.57 -4.78
C SER A 144 4.00 16.35 -4.28
N ASP A 145 3.32 15.24 -4.02
CA ASP A 145 3.93 13.99 -3.57
C ASP A 145 4.85 13.40 -4.64
N ARG A 146 4.36 13.36 -5.89
CA ARG A 146 5.14 12.93 -7.06
C ARG A 146 6.41 13.78 -7.24
N LYS A 147 6.28 15.11 -7.10
CA LYS A 147 7.43 16.03 -7.14
C LYS A 147 8.42 15.75 -6.01
N ALA A 148 7.94 15.48 -4.79
CA ALA A 148 8.80 15.17 -3.64
C ALA A 148 9.60 13.88 -3.83
N LEU A 149 8.98 12.83 -4.36
CA LEU A 149 9.64 11.55 -4.70
C LEU A 149 10.68 11.74 -5.81
N GLN A 150 10.32 12.43 -6.89
CA GLN A 150 11.24 12.70 -8.00
C GLN A 150 12.46 13.54 -7.58
N ARG A 151 12.32 14.41 -6.57
CA ARG A 151 13.46 15.17 -6.02
C ARG A 151 14.50 14.24 -5.37
N VAL A 152 14.09 13.16 -4.71
CA VAL A 152 15.03 12.19 -4.13
C VAL A 152 15.85 11.51 -5.23
N VAL A 153 15.18 11.06 -6.30
CA VAL A 153 15.86 10.47 -7.46
C VAL A 153 16.84 11.46 -8.09
N ARG A 154 16.44 12.73 -8.25
CA ARG A 154 17.33 13.78 -8.78
C ARG A 154 18.56 14.04 -7.89
N MET A 155 18.39 14.05 -6.57
CA MET A 155 19.51 14.17 -5.64
C MET A 155 20.49 13.00 -5.77
N ALA A 156 19.97 11.76 -5.83
CA ALA A 156 20.81 10.59 -6.03
C ALA A 156 21.54 10.63 -7.38
N GLN A 157 20.84 10.98 -8.46
CA GLN A 157 21.43 11.12 -9.80
C GLN A 157 22.57 12.14 -9.85
N TYR A 158 22.42 13.27 -9.14
CA TYR A 158 23.48 14.26 -9.04
C TYR A 158 24.73 13.71 -8.34
N ILE A 159 24.55 12.95 -7.25
CA ILE A 159 25.66 12.37 -6.48
C ILE A 159 26.33 11.23 -7.27
N THR A 160 25.57 10.36 -7.92
CA THR A 160 26.14 9.21 -8.63
C THR A 160 26.78 9.58 -9.98
N GLY A 161 26.51 10.77 -10.50
CA GLY A 161 26.89 11.19 -11.85
C GLY A 161 26.25 10.35 -12.97
N ALA A 162 25.33 9.44 -12.64
CA ALA A 162 24.73 8.49 -13.57
C ALA A 162 23.27 8.85 -13.85
N LYS A 163 22.84 8.72 -15.11
CA LYS A 163 21.43 8.89 -15.48
C LYS A 163 20.57 7.82 -14.79
N LEU A 164 19.66 8.25 -13.93
CA LEU A 164 18.70 7.38 -13.24
C LEU A 164 17.33 7.48 -13.92
N PRO A 165 16.53 6.40 -13.93
CA PRO A 165 15.18 6.43 -14.49
C PRO A 165 14.29 7.41 -13.72
N ALA A 166 13.35 8.06 -14.41
CA ALA A 166 12.37 8.86 -13.72
C ALA A 166 11.51 7.98 -12.81
N PHE A 167 11.01 8.55 -11.72
CA PHE A 167 10.22 7.80 -10.75
C PHE A 167 8.91 7.28 -11.36
N GLN A 168 8.34 8.05 -12.29
CA GLN A 168 7.19 7.63 -13.09
C GLN A 168 7.49 6.39 -13.94
N ASP A 169 8.69 6.31 -14.55
CA ASP A 169 9.07 5.16 -15.39
C ASP A 169 9.22 3.89 -14.56
N LEU A 170 9.77 4.02 -13.34
CA LEU A 170 9.87 2.93 -12.39
C LEU A 170 8.48 2.39 -12.02
N TYR A 171 7.51 3.29 -11.78
CA TYR A 171 6.12 2.90 -11.55
C TYR A 171 5.52 2.18 -12.76
N THR A 172 5.57 2.79 -13.94
CA THR A 172 4.99 2.22 -15.18
C THR A 172 5.55 0.82 -15.44
N ARG A 173 6.87 0.65 -15.33
CA ARG A 173 7.55 -0.63 -15.50
C ARG A 173 7.07 -1.69 -14.49
N ARG A 174 6.88 -1.30 -13.22
CA ARG A 174 6.41 -2.21 -12.16
C ARG A 174 4.95 -2.61 -12.39
N CYS A 175 4.09 -1.67 -12.79
CA CYS A 175 2.70 -1.95 -13.16
C CYS A 175 2.61 -2.90 -14.35
N GLN A 176 3.37 -2.65 -15.42
CA GLN A 176 3.44 -3.53 -16.59
C GLN A 176 3.87 -4.95 -16.22
N ARG A 177 4.95 -5.11 -15.44
CA ARG A 177 5.40 -6.42 -14.98
C ARG A 177 4.37 -7.14 -14.14
N LYS A 178 3.65 -6.42 -13.27
CA LYS A 178 2.58 -6.99 -12.44
C LYS A 178 1.40 -7.43 -13.32
N ALA A 179 0.97 -6.59 -14.25
CA ALA A 179 -0.09 -6.91 -15.20
C ALA A 179 0.25 -8.14 -16.06
N LEU A 180 1.47 -8.20 -16.61
CA LEU A 180 1.94 -9.35 -17.38
C LEU A 180 1.94 -10.64 -16.56
N LYS A 181 2.30 -10.58 -15.27
CA LYS A 181 2.22 -11.74 -14.36
C LYS A 181 0.77 -12.17 -14.11
N MET A 182 -0.16 -11.24 -14.01
CA MET A 182 -1.58 -11.54 -13.82
C MET A 182 -2.18 -12.18 -15.07
N VAL A 183 -1.87 -11.66 -16.27
CA VAL A 183 -2.32 -12.23 -17.55
C VAL A 183 -1.77 -13.63 -17.78
N LYS A 184 -0.50 -13.87 -17.40
CA LYS A 184 0.13 -15.20 -17.54
C LYS A 184 -0.34 -16.23 -16.51
N ASN A 185 -1.11 -15.84 -15.50
CA ASN A 185 -1.59 -16.74 -14.46
C ASN A 185 -3.00 -17.23 -14.81
N PRO A 186 -3.19 -18.50 -15.22
CA PRO A 186 -4.49 -19.03 -15.64
C PRO A 186 -5.53 -19.05 -14.51
N SER A 187 -5.09 -19.13 -13.26
CA SER A 187 -5.95 -19.15 -12.08
C SER A 187 -6.22 -17.76 -11.51
N HIS A 188 -5.66 -16.71 -12.12
CA HIS A 188 -5.89 -15.35 -11.66
C HIS A 188 -7.29 -14.89 -12.09
N PRO A 189 -8.10 -14.29 -11.20
CA PRO A 189 -9.45 -13.82 -11.55
C PRO A 189 -9.44 -12.97 -12.82
N CYS A 190 -8.54 -12.00 -12.95
CA CYS A 190 -8.41 -11.19 -14.18
C CYS A 190 -8.08 -11.96 -15.47
N GLY A 191 -7.49 -13.17 -15.42
CA GLY A 191 -7.26 -14.00 -16.62
C GLY A 191 -8.56 -14.64 -17.15
N LEU A 192 -9.50 -14.93 -16.25
CA LEU A 192 -10.88 -15.30 -16.62
C LEU A 192 -11.64 -14.11 -17.21
N TRP A 193 -11.35 -12.88 -16.75
CA TRP A 193 -12.02 -11.68 -17.24
C TRP A 193 -11.63 -11.33 -18.68
N SER A 194 -10.42 -11.65 -19.14
CA SER A 194 -10.07 -11.50 -20.57
C SER A 194 -10.90 -12.39 -21.51
N LEU A 195 -11.45 -13.51 -21.03
CA LEU A 195 -12.41 -14.33 -21.77
C LEU A 195 -13.85 -13.79 -21.66
N CYS A 196 -14.21 -13.15 -20.55
CA CYS A 196 -15.54 -12.55 -20.37
C CYS A 196 -15.69 -11.16 -21.04
N TYR A 197 -14.60 -10.43 -21.31
CA TYR A 197 -14.63 -9.08 -21.88
C TYR A 197 -15.03 -8.99 -23.37
N GLN A 198 -15.42 -10.10 -24.01
CA GLN A 198 -16.11 -10.06 -25.30
C GLN A 198 -17.61 -9.74 -25.17
N ASN A 199 -18.19 -9.76 -23.96
CA ASN A 199 -19.59 -9.41 -23.78
C ASN A 199 -19.80 -8.52 -22.55
N LYS A 200 -20.18 -7.27 -22.86
CA LYS A 200 -20.76 -6.23 -21.99
C LYS A 200 -19.79 -5.25 -21.33
N SER A 201 -19.89 -4.04 -21.89
CA SER A 201 -19.62 -2.71 -21.38
C SER A 201 -19.54 -2.55 -19.86
N ASN A 202 -18.49 -1.80 -19.46
CA ASN A 202 -18.39 -0.91 -18.31
C ASN A 202 -18.77 -1.47 -16.94
N VAL A 203 -17.77 -1.62 -16.06
CA VAL A 203 -17.59 -0.83 -14.82
C VAL A 203 -16.38 -1.41 -14.06
N PHE A 204 -15.42 -0.53 -13.74
CA PHE A 204 -14.37 -0.75 -12.73
C PHE A 204 -14.86 -0.19 -11.39
N ILE A 205 -14.74 -0.95 -10.31
CA ILE A 205 -13.80 -0.80 -9.17
C ILE A 205 -13.74 -2.17 -8.49
#